data_AF-A0A5B9Y3Y0-F1
#
_entry.id   AF-A0A5B9Y3Y0-F1
#
_cell.length_a   1.000
_cell.length_b   1.000
_cell.length_c   1.000
_cell.angle_alpha   90.00
_cell.angle_beta   90.00
_cell.angle_gamma   90.00
#
_symmetry.space_group_name_H-M   'P 1'
#
loop_
_entity.id
_entity.type
_entity.pdbx_description
1 polymer ?
#
loop_
_entity_poly.entity_id
_entity_poly.type
_entity_poly.pdbx_seq_one_letter_code
_entity_poly.pdbx_strand_id
1 'polypeptide(L)'
;MNIFEKESVFWYGLHLIAVDEPHLKYQITTQKELISRLYPLVFCGVIQYKLYRGIKIEEIPLEETNDYVNYIIENMDDIYRVKYRFVSNKPKKIQLKDEEEIELIQDIISGLLIPYINKYCFHKLDTIANMSEAFIGESIINYEYDINHKSDDGKLKTSMLYPFLFTLNLIKVFDKQGLYHRVLKYYQKDDLVRKYKNGREWKQKEIEYLQETIELLENDEEWSMFLSNFSVSKWDLFDIKERFKALLQLTKVTTILMKDEITAVTMLSDGEEIFEMLENNLPLYIDIDRYIDENGKQIKPFDKCNKSILAPFALKNINRFILKPYIESKGERHCVVESQKIDDYCQIVLKATTKIKTLLLTHEYLPKVIDSVINVKKKMFCEILELFVEIKDGKFKRNLDFKNFSEETLFITEEEYLEIVNYEFKELEDFLVKPAFKKIGRAMTVCLALEPKTARISNYSLKELLMYLLVIFGPHPLDHTIQTQESVDNIHAKLVKFCKLYEEVKEKTTKKEFANELQVYLELPLKLLNW
;
A
#
# COMPACT_ATOMS: atom_id res chain seq x y z
N MET A 1 -15.08 -3.96 -18.62
CA MET A 1 -13.65 -4.12 -18.27
C MET A 1 -12.97 -2.81 -18.58
N ASN A 2 -12.22 -2.22 -17.64
CA ASN A 2 -11.43 -1.04 -17.98
C ASN A 2 -10.31 -1.48 -18.93
N ILE A 3 -10.10 -0.75 -20.04
CA ILE A 3 -9.20 -1.14 -21.14
C ILE A 3 -7.76 -1.38 -20.64
N PHE A 4 -7.33 -0.67 -19.59
CA PHE A 4 -5.99 -0.81 -18.99
C PHE A 4 -5.68 -2.20 -18.41
N GLU A 5 -6.70 -2.97 -18.02
CA GLU A 5 -6.50 -4.31 -17.49
C GLU A 5 -6.07 -5.31 -18.56
N LYS A 6 -6.01 -4.95 -19.86
CA LYS A 6 -5.63 -5.88 -20.94
C LYS A 6 -4.13 -5.94 -21.25
N GLU A 7 -3.38 -4.91 -20.86
CA GLU A 7 -2.01 -4.63 -21.30
C GLU A 7 -1.05 -4.40 -20.13
N SER A 8 -1.38 -4.77 -18.89
CA SER A 8 -0.44 -4.62 -17.78
C SER A 8 0.65 -5.71 -17.76
N VAL A 9 1.77 -5.40 -17.10
CA VAL A 9 2.88 -6.33 -16.86
C VAL A 9 2.45 -7.66 -16.21
N PHE A 10 1.29 -7.67 -15.54
CA PHE A 10 0.66 -8.87 -14.97
C PHE A 10 0.56 -10.02 -15.97
N TRP A 11 0.11 -9.72 -17.20
CA TRP A 11 -0.10 -10.73 -18.24
C TRP A 11 1.21 -11.37 -18.68
N TYR A 12 2.26 -10.57 -18.80
CA TYR A 12 3.60 -11.08 -19.09
C TYR A 12 4.05 -12.05 -17.99
N GLY A 13 3.82 -11.70 -16.72
CA GLY A 13 4.09 -12.58 -15.59
C GLY A 13 3.33 -13.91 -15.64
N LEU A 14 2.05 -13.89 -16.00
CA LEU A 14 1.25 -15.12 -16.18
C LEU A 14 1.74 -15.97 -17.36
N HIS A 15 2.14 -15.36 -18.48
CA HIS A 15 2.73 -16.10 -19.60
C HIS A 15 4.07 -16.76 -19.23
N LEU A 16 4.84 -16.14 -18.31
CA LEU A 16 6.05 -16.73 -17.74
C LEU A 16 5.78 -17.88 -16.74
N ILE A 17 4.57 -17.96 -16.18
CA ILE A 17 4.14 -19.11 -15.38
C ILE A 17 3.69 -20.25 -16.31
N ALA A 18 2.89 -19.95 -17.32
CA ALA A 18 2.31 -20.93 -18.23
C ALA A 18 3.22 -21.35 -19.40
N VAL A 19 4.54 -21.13 -19.33
CA VAL A 19 5.47 -21.26 -20.49
C VAL A 19 5.33 -22.62 -21.19
N ASP A 20 5.19 -23.69 -20.42
CA ASP A 20 5.15 -25.06 -20.94
C ASP A 20 3.74 -25.67 -20.92
N GLU A 21 2.72 -24.86 -20.63
CA GLU A 21 1.33 -25.30 -20.45
C GLU A 21 0.39 -24.63 -21.48
N PRO A 22 0.20 -25.23 -22.68
CA PRO A 22 -0.61 -24.63 -23.75
C PRO A 22 -2.05 -24.34 -23.34
N HIS A 23 -2.62 -25.22 -22.52
CA HIS A 23 -3.95 -25.09 -21.94
C HIS A 23 -4.07 -23.83 -21.07
N LEU A 24 -3.11 -23.57 -20.18
CA LEU A 24 -3.10 -22.37 -19.34
C LEU A 24 -2.88 -21.09 -20.16
N LYS A 25 -2.04 -21.13 -21.20
CA LYS A 25 -1.89 -20.01 -22.16
C LYS A 25 -3.20 -19.68 -22.87
N TYR A 26 -3.97 -20.69 -23.24
CA TYR A 26 -5.29 -20.51 -23.84
C TYR A 26 -6.25 -19.83 -22.87
N GLN A 27 -6.25 -20.22 -21.59
CA GLN A 27 -7.04 -19.55 -20.56
C GLN A 27 -6.60 -18.10 -20.32
N ILE A 28 -5.29 -17.81 -20.25
CA ILE A 28 -4.80 -16.42 -20.13
C ILE A 28 -5.36 -15.54 -21.26
N THR A 29 -5.44 -16.09 -22.47
CA THR A 29 -5.92 -15.34 -23.64
C THR A 29 -7.44 -15.16 -23.62
N THR A 30 -8.18 -16.21 -23.28
CA THR A 30 -9.65 -16.25 -23.40
C THR A 30 -10.40 -15.78 -22.15
N GLN A 31 -9.80 -15.89 -20.97
CA GLN A 31 -10.42 -15.64 -19.66
C GLN A 31 -9.88 -14.39 -18.95
N LYS A 32 -9.32 -13.41 -19.69
CA LYS A 32 -8.71 -12.19 -19.09
C LYS A 32 -9.62 -11.47 -18.09
N GLU A 33 -10.91 -11.33 -18.40
CA GLU A 33 -11.85 -10.64 -17.50
C GLU A 33 -12.10 -11.44 -16.21
N LEU A 34 -12.18 -12.77 -16.30
CA LEU A 34 -12.33 -13.64 -15.14
C LEU A 34 -11.06 -13.60 -14.28
N ILE A 35 -9.88 -13.80 -14.89
CA ILE A 35 -8.58 -13.78 -14.20
C ILE A 35 -8.34 -12.43 -13.49
N SER A 36 -8.65 -11.32 -14.17
CA SER A 36 -8.48 -9.96 -13.60
C SER A 36 -9.32 -9.73 -12.34
N ARG A 37 -10.51 -10.34 -12.29
CA ARG A 37 -11.44 -10.27 -11.15
C ARG A 37 -11.09 -11.28 -10.06
N LEU A 38 -10.58 -12.46 -10.43
CA LEU A 38 -10.15 -13.50 -9.50
C LEU A 38 -8.90 -13.10 -8.74
N TYR A 39 -7.89 -12.53 -9.41
CA TYR A 39 -6.59 -12.29 -8.78
C TYR A 39 -6.64 -11.51 -7.44
N PRO A 40 -7.36 -10.38 -7.33
CA PRO A 40 -7.47 -9.67 -6.05
C PRO A 40 -8.19 -10.49 -4.96
N LEU A 41 -9.10 -11.38 -5.35
CA LEU A 41 -9.82 -12.28 -4.44
C LEU A 41 -8.93 -13.41 -3.98
N VAL A 42 -8.17 -14.03 -4.88
CA VAL A 42 -7.20 -15.09 -4.54
C VAL A 42 -6.13 -14.56 -3.61
N PHE A 43 -5.53 -13.41 -3.92
CA PHE A 43 -4.53 -12.79 -3.06
C PHE A 43 -5.09 -12.47 -1.66
N CYS A 44 -6.30 -11.92 -1.58
CA CYS A 44 -6.99 -11.69 -0.31
C CYS A 44 -7.31 -13.02 0.41
N GLY A 45 -7.70 -14.05 -0.33
CA GLY A 45 -8.04 -15.36 0.18
C GLY A 45 -6.84 -16.09 0.78
N VAL A 46 -5.66 -15.98 0.18
CA VAL A 46 -4.39 -16.48 0.76
C VAL A 46 -4.13 -15.84 2.13
N ILE A 47 -4.35 -14.53 2.25
CA ILE A 47 -4.21 -13.81 3.52
C ILE A 47 -5.24 -14.28 4.56
N GLN A 48 -6.49 -14.49 4.14
CA GLN A 48 -7.56 -14.96 5.02
C GLN A 48 -7.39 -16.43 5.44
N TYR A 49 -6.84 -17.27 4.57
CA TYR A 49 -6.46 -18.64 4.92
C TYR A 49 -5.32 -18.66 5.95
N LYS A 50 -4.34 -17.76 5.81
CA LYS A 50 -3.29 -17.56 6.82
C LYS A 50 -3.89 -17.22 8.19
N LEU A 51 -4.89 -16.33 8.21
CA LEU A 51 -5.64 -16.00 9.44
C LEU A 51 -6.40 -17.21 9.99
N TYR A 52 -7.10 -17.94 9.14
CA TYR A 52 -7.88 -19.12 9.51
C TYR A 52 -7.02 -20.18 10.20
N ARG A 53 -5.83 -20.44 9.67
CA ARG A 53 -4.91 -21.48 10.16
C ARG A 53 -4.00 -21.01 11.29
N GLY A 54 -3.90 -19.70 11.53
CA GLY A 54 -2.95 -19.14 12.51
C GLY A 54 -1.48 -19.37 12.14
N ILE A 55 -1.15 -19.48 10.85
CA ILE A 55 0.19 -19.88 10.40
C ILE A 55 1.02 -18.68 9.91
N LYS A 56 2.34 -18.82 9.96
CA LYS A 56 3.28 -18.05 9.12
C LYS A 56 3.53 -18.82 7.82
N ILE A 57 3.79 -18.12 6.73
CA ILE A 57 4.08 -18.73 5.42
C ILE A 57 5.30 -18.08 4.78
N GLU A 58 6.17 -18.91 4.23
CA GLU A 58 7.35 -18.50 3.44
C GLU A 58 7.14 -18.73 1.94
N GLU A 59 6.26 -19.66 1.60
CA GLU A 59 5.66 -19.95 0.31
C GLU A 59 4.35 -20.73 0.54
N ILE A 60 3.54 -20.93 -0.50
CA ILE A 60 2.39 -21.85 -0.48
C ILE A 60 2.88 -23.22 -0.99
N PRO A 61 2.94 -24.27 -0.14
CA PRO A 61 3.40 -25.59 -0.55
C PRO A 61 2.52 -26.19 -1.64
N LEU A 62 3.10 -26.97 -2.56
CA LEU A 62 2.36 -27.59 -3.65
C LEU A 62 1.28 -28.53 -3.11
N GLU A 63 1.60 -29.30 -2.08
CA GLU A 63 0.70 -30.23 -1.38
C GLU A 63 -0.50 -29.55 -0.72
N GLU A 64 -0.38 -28.27 -0.32
CA GLU A 64 -1.47 -27.51 0.30
C GLU A 64 -2.29 -26.70 -0.71
N THR A 65 -1.88 -26.66 -1.99
CA THR A 65 -2.51 -25.82 -3.02
C THR A 65 -4.02 -26.05 -3.11
N ASN A 66 -4.47 -27.31 -3.02
CA ASN A 66 -5.89 -27.65 -3.06
C ASN A 66 -6.66 -27.12 -1.85
N ASP A 67 -6.05 -27.13 -0.66
CA ASP A 67 -6.69 -26.58 0.55
C ASP A 67 -6.91 -25.08 0.43
N TYR A 68 -5.92 -24.36 -0.12
CA TYR A 68 -6.05 -22.94 -0.45
C TYR A 68 -7.16 -22.70 -1.48
N VAL A 69 -7.16 -23.45 -2.59
CA VAL A 69 -8.16 -23.32 -3.66
C VAL A 69 -9.57 -23.53 -3.13
N ASN A 70 -9.78 -24.64 -2.39
CA ASN A 70 -11.08 -24.98 -1.83
C ASN A 70 -11.56 -23.92 -0.86
N TYR A 71 -10.70 -23.48 0.07
CA TYR A 71 -11.04 -22.40 0.99
C TYR A 71 -11.44 -21.11 0.27
N ILE A 72 -10.70 -20.71 -0.77
CA ILE A 72 -10.98 -19.48 -1.53
C ILE A 72 -12.33 -19.56 -2.23
N ILE A 73 -12.65 -20.71 -2.82
CA ILE A 73 -13.92 -20.92 -3.53
C ILE A 73 -15.10 -20.93 -2.55
N GLU A 74 -15.00 -21.69 -1.47
CA GLU A 74 -16.05 -21.76 -0.44
C GLU A 74 -16.34 -20.39 0.19
N ASN A 75 -15.33 -19.54 0.32
CA ASN A 75 -15.42 -18.24 0.98
C ASN A 75 -15.42 -17.05 0.00
N MET A 76 -15.56 -17.28 -1.30
CA MET A 76 -15.43 -16.25 -2.36
C MET A 76 -16.32 -15.04 -2.12
N ASP A 77 -17.54 -15.27 -1.63
CA ASP A 77 -18.53 -14.23 -1.32
C ASP A 77 -18.10 -13.31 -0.19
N ASP A 78 -17.57 -13.90 0.89
CA ASP A 78 -17.11 -13.17 2.07
C ASP A 78 -15.80 -12.43 1.77
N ILE A 79 -14.88 -13.04 1.02
CA ILE A 79 -13.66 -12.41 0.51
C ILE A 79 -14.01 -11.19 -0.35
N TYR A 80 -14.93 -11.34 -1.31
CA TYR A 80 -15.39 -10.25 -2.17
C TYR A 80 -15.98 -9.09 -1.35
N ARG A 81 -16.83 -9.41 -0.36
CA ARG A 81 -17.46 -8.42 0.51
C ARG A 81 -16.42 -7.60 1.31
N VAL A 82 -15.39 -8.25 1.84
CA VAL A 82 -14.30 -7.56 2.58
C VAL A 82 -13.44 -6.72 1.65
N LYS A 83 -12.97 -7.32 0.55
CA LYS A 83 -12.06 -6.67 -0.40
C LYS A 83 -12.67 -5.37 -0.94
N TYR A 84 -13.96 -5.41 -1.29
CA TYR A 84 -14.65 -4.30 -1.93
C TYR A 84 -15.63 -3.56 -0.99
N ARG A 85 -15.46 -3.63 0.34
CA ARG A 85 -16.38 -3.01 1.32
C ARG A 85 -16.61 -1.52 1.07
N PHE A 86 -15.51 -0.75 0.96
CA PHE A 86 -15.51 0.72 0.84
C PHE A 86 -15.23 1.22 -0.58
N VAL A 87 -15.14 0.31 -1.56
CA VAL A 87 -14.96 0.68 -2.96
C VAL A 87 -16.30 1.19 -3.51
N SER A 88 -16.31 2.41 -4.03
CA SER A 88 -17.54 3.04 -4.54
C SER A 88 -18.07 2.34 -5.80
N ASN A 89 -17.19 2.01 -6.74
CA ASN A 89 -17.51 1.31 -7.98
C ASN A 89 -17.00 -0.13 -7.92
N LYS A 90 -17.80 -1.03 -7.33
CA LYS A 90 -17.39 -2.43 -7.11
C LYS A 90 -17.34 -3.20 -8.43
N PRO A 91 -16.32 -4.04 -8.67
CA PRO A 91 -16.26 -4.90 -9.85
C PRO A 91 -17.41 -5.92 -9.82
N LYS A 92 -17.81 -6.45 -10.98
CA LYS A 92 -18.88 -7.46 -11.03
C LYS A 92 -18.49 -8.70 -10.22
N LYS A 93 -19.32 -9.04 -9.22
CA LYS A 93 -19.17 -10.26 -8.42
C LYS A 93 -19.15 -11.50 -9.31
N ILE A 94 -18.24 -12.42 -9.04
CA ILE A 94 -18.16 -13.73 -9.69
C ILE A 94 -19.30 -14.58 -9.13
N GLN A 95 -20.07 -15.21 -10.00
CA GLN A 95 -21.21 -16.06 -9.61
C GLN A 95 -20.78 -17.49 -9.91
N LEU A 96 -20.74 -18.36 -8.90
CA LEU A 96 -20.46 -19.77 -9.08
C LEU A 96 -21.81 -20.47 -9.37
N LYS A 97 -22.13 -20.70 -10.65
CA LYS A 97 -23.46 -21.20 -11.05
C LYS A 97 -23.52 -22.70 -11.32
N ASP A 98 -22.46 -23.25 -11.89
CA ASP A 98 -22.38 -24.65 -12.32
C ASP A 98 -20.99 -25.24 -12.03
N GLU A 99 -20.90 -26.57 -12.11
CA GLU A 99 -19.67 -27.33 -11.83
C GLU A 99 -18.55 -26.98 -12.82
N GLU A 100 -18.86 -26.75 -14.10
CA GLU A 100 -17.86 -26.38 -15.11
C GLU A 100 -17.19 -25.03 -14.81
N GLU A 101 -17.96 -24.03 -14.38
CA GLU A 101 -17.43 -22.73 -13.96
C GLU A 101 -16.56 -22.85 -12.70
N ILE A 102 -16.94 -23.73 -11.77
CA ILE A 102 -16.16 -24.00 -10.56
C ILE A 102 -14.83 -24.68 -10.93
N GLU A 103 -14.85 -25.71 -11.77
CA GLU A 103 -13.64 -26.39 -12.24
C GLU A 103 -12.69 -25.45 -12.98
N LEU A 104 -13.22 -24.60 -13.87
CA LEU A 104 -12.44 -23.57 -14.55
C LEU A 104 -11.78 -22.60 -13.57
N ILE A 105 -12.51 -22.18 -12.53
CA ILE A 105 -11.96 -21.30 -11.50
C ILE A 105 -10.90 -22.02 -10.66
N GLN A 106 -11.12 -23.28 -10.28
CA GLN A 106 -10.13 -24.09 -9.56
C GLN A 106 -8.84 -24.21 -10.35
N ASP A 107 -8.94 -24.49 -11.64
CA ASP A 107 -7.80 -24.65 -12.52
C ASP A 107 -7.03 -23.32 -12.73
N ILE A 108 -7.74 -22.19 -12.92
CA ILE A 108 -7.10 -20.86 -12.96
C ILE A 108 -6.40 -20.54 -11.63
N ILE A 109 -7.03 -20.80 -10.49
CA ILE A 109 -6.44 -20.47 -9.18
C ILE A 109 -5.19 -21.32 -8.94
N SER A 110 -5.29 -22.64 -9.12
CA SER A 110 -4.21 -23.60 -8.85
C SER A 110 -3.07 -23.53 -9.87
N GLY A 111 -3.38 -23.41 -11.16
CA GLY A 111 -2.41 -23.45 -12.26
C GLY A 111 -1.79 -22.10 -12.59
N LEU A 112 -2.46 -20.98 -12.30
CA LEU A 112 -1.97 -19.63 -12.65
C LEU A 112 -1.75 -18.74 -11.43
N LEU A 113 -2.78 -18.53 -10.61
CA LEU A 113 -2.75 -17.43 -9.63
C LEU A 113 -1.94 -17.75 -8.37
N ILE A 114 -2.05 -18.96 -7.81
CA ILE A 114 -1.20 -19.40 -6.70
C ILE A 114 0.28 -19.45 -7.14
N PRO A 115 0.65 -20.07 -8.29
CA PRO A 115 2.02 -20.05 -8.79
C PRO A 115 2.56 -18.63 -9.02
N TYR A 116 1.73 -17.71 -9.52
CA TYR A 116 2.09 -16.30 -9.65
C TYR A 116 2.40 -15.67 -8.28
N ILE A 117 1.56 -15.90 -7.26
CA ILE A 117 1.78 -15.39 -5.90
C ILE A 117 3.08 -15.97 -5.32
N ASN A 118 3.29 -17.28 -5.43
CA ASN A 118 4.52 -17.94 -4.98
C ASN A 118 5.78 -17.32 -5.60
N LYS A 119 5.76 -17.15 -6.93
CA LYS A 119 6.94 -16.67 -7.66
C LYS A 119 7.22 -15.18 -7.43
N TYR A 120 6.17 -14.36 -7.33
CA TYR A 120 6.32 -12.91 -7.45
C TYR A 120 5.87 -12.10 -6.24
N CYS A 121 5.22 -12.71 -5.25
CA CYS A 121 4.76 -12.00 -4.03
C CYS A 121 5.52 -12.41 -2.78
N PHE A 122 6.24 -13.53 -2.76
CA PHE A 122 7.13 -13.88 -1.66
C PHE A 122 8.51 -13.28 -1.86
N HIS A 123 9.00 -12.58 -0.84
CA HIS A 123 10.27 -11.86 -0.90
C HIS A 123 11.10 -12.11 0.34
N LYS A 124 12.40 -12.28 0.13
CA LYS A 124 13.39 -12.29 1.19
C LYS A 124 13.51 -10.91 1.82
N LEU A 125 13.77 -10.87 3.13
CA LEU A 125 13.77 -9.62 3.91
C LEU A 125 14.81 -8.61 3.43
N ASP A 126 15.97 -9.06 2.96
CA ASP A 126 17.03 -8.22 2.39
C ASP A 126 16.55 -7.41 1.17
N THR A 127 15.77 -8.03 0.28
CA THR A 127 15.25 -7.39 -0.94
C THR A 127 14.20 -6.30 -0.68
N ILE A 128 13.64 -6.26 0.53
CA ILE A 128 12.50 -5.39 0.89
C ILE A 128 12.75 -4.59 2.18
N ALA A 129 13.95 -4.63 2.73
CA ALA A 129 14.26 -4.03 4.03
C ALA A 129 13.90 -2.54 4.11
N ASN A 130 14.15 -1.81 3.03
CA ASN A 130 13.83 -0.39 2.92
C ASN A 130 12.32 -0.11 2.80
N MET A 131 11.46 -1.12 2.78
CA MET A 131 10.01 -1.01 2.60
C MET A 131 9.20 -1.20 3.89
N SER A 132 9.85 -1.28 5.07
CA SER A 132 9.18 -1.53 6.36
C SER A 132 7.92 -0.70 6.59
N GLU A 133 7.99 0.64 6.43
CA GLU A 133 6.83 1.55 6.58
C GLU A 133 5.67 1.16 5.67
N ALA A 134 5.94 0.90 4.39
CA ALA A 134 4.92 0.56 3.41
C ALA A 134 4.39 -0.86 3.63
N PHE A 135 5.21 -1.80 4.08
CA PHE A 135 4.76 -3.14 4.43
C PHE A 135 3.81 -3.12 5.61
N ILE A 136 4.17 -2.43 6.70
CA ILE A 136 3.25 -2.28 7.86
C ILE A 136 1.95 -1.61 7.40
N GLY A 137 2.06 -0.52 6.63
CA GLY A 137 0.91 0.24 6.15
C GLY A 137 -0.07 -0.58 5.32
N GLU A 138 0.43 -1.35 4.35
CA GLU A 138 -0.43 -2.19 3.49
C GLU A 138 -0.93 -3.43 4.26
N SER A 139 -0.14 -3.98 5.19
CA SER A 139 -0.58 -5.07 6.07
C SER A 139 -1.78 -4.67 6.94
N ILE A 140 -1.82 -3.45 7.48
CA ILE A 140 -2.98 -2.96 8.24
C ILE A 140 -4.26 -3.04 7.42
N ILE A 141 -4.19 -2.68 6.14
CA ILE A 141 -5.34 -2.69 5.23
C ILE A 141 -5.79 -4.13 4.95
N ASN A 142 -4.84 -5.04 4.70
CA ASN A 142 -5.15 -6.42 4.38
C ASN A 142 -5.66 -7.24 5.57
N TYR A 143 -5.17 -6.93 6.77
CA TYR A 143 -5.55 -7.59 8.01
C TYR A 143 -6.67 -6.85 8.77
N GLU A 144 -7.30 -5.84 8.18
CA GLU A 144 -8.38 -5.08 8.85
C GLU A 144 -9.50 -6.00 9.37
N TYR A 145 -9.93 -6.97 8.56
CA TYR A 145 -10.99 -7.92 8.92
C TYR A 145 -10.54 -9.36 8.80
N ASP A 146 -11.19 -10.20 9.58
CA ASP A 146 -11.08 -11.65 9.52
C ASP A 146 -12.43 -12.26 9.15
N ILE A 147 -12.52 -12.90 7.97
CA ILE A 147 -13.76 -13.52 7.49
C ILE A 147 -14.13 -14.78 8.26
N ASN A 148 -13.17 -15.40 8.94
CA ASN A 148 -13.34 -16.64 9.68
C ASN A 148 -14.05 -16.41 11.02
N HIS A 149 -14.16 -15.15 11.46
CA HIS A 149 -14.73 -14.78 12.74
C HIS A 149 -15.86 -13.75 12.58
N LYS A 150 -17.11 -14.22 12.73
CA LYS A 150 -18.31 -13.36 12.72
C LYS A 150 -18.71 -12.98 14.15
N SER A 151 -19.24 -11.78 14.33
CA SER A 151 -19.92 -11.37 15.57
C SER A 151 -21.34 -11.93 15.61
N ASP A 152 -21.93 -11.88 16.81
CA ASP A 152 -23.28 -12.41 17.05
C ASP A 152 -24.35 -11.70 16.20
N ASP A 153 -24.09 -10.47 15.75
CA ASP A 153 -24.93 -9.69 14.82
C ASP A 153 -24.62 -9.93 13.33
N GLY A 154 -23.79 -10.93 13.01
CA GLY A 154 -23.42 -11.32 11.65
C GLY A 154 -22.41 -10.37 10.97
N LYS A 155 -21.92 -9.35 11.68
CA LYS A 155 -20.86 -8.46 11.18
C LYS A 155 -19.50 -9.16 11.25
N LEU A 156 -18.58 -8.68 10.42
CA LEU A 156 -17.21 -9.17 10.40
C LEU A 156 -16.44 -8.57 11.58
N LYS A 157 -15.65 -9.41 12.26
CA LYS A 157 -14.74 -8.94 13.31
C LYS A 157 -13.44 -8.43 12.69
N THR A 158 -12.85 -7.49 13.40
CA THR A 158 -11.48 -7.04 13.15
C THR A 158 -10.52 -8.21 13.39
N SER A 159 -9.48 -8.38 12.55
CA SER A 159 -8.47 -9.42 12.80
C SER A 159 -7.72 -9.15 14.10
N MET A 160 -7.25 -10.21 14.76
CA MET A 160 -6.33 -10.12 15.90
C MET A 160 -5.02 -9.39 15.58
N LEU A 161 -4.55 -9.45 14.32
CA LEU A 161 -3.31 -8.78 13.92
C LEU A 161 -3.47 -7.26 13.77
N TYR A 162 -4.69 -6.80 13.50
CA TYR A 162 -4.95 -5.41 13.11
C TYR A 162 -4.58 -4.39 14.19
N PRO A 163 -5.00 -4.53 15.47
CA PRO A 163 -4.61 -3.55 16.49
C PRO A 163 -3.10 -3.44 16.65
N PHE A 164 -2.38 -4.58 16.55
CA PHE A 164 -0.93 -4.61 16.64
C PHE A 164 -0.29 -3.85 15.47
N LEU A 165 -0.65 -4.21 14.23
CA LEU A 165 -0.15 -3.54 13.03
C LEU A 165 -0.48 -2.03 13.03
N PHE A 166 -1.70 -1.66 13.45
CA PHE A 166 -2.13 -0.28 13.58
C PHE A 166 -1.26 0.49 14.58
N THR A 167 -0.93 -0.13 15.72
CA THR A 167 0.00 0.44 16.72
C THR A 167 1.36 0.74 16.09
N LEU A 168 1.93 -0.21 15.34
CA LEU A 168 3.24 -0.04 14.70
C LEU A 168 3.27 1.15 13.73
N ASN A 169 2.21 1.31 12.91
CA ASN A 169 2.09 2.42 11.97
C ASN A 169 1.84 3.75 12.67
N LEU A 170 0.99 3.78 13.69
CA LEU A 170 0.66 4.99 14.44
C LEU A 170 1.91 5.61 15.06
N ILE A 171 2.74 4.80 15.72
CA ILE A 171 3.97 5.27 16.38
C ILE A 171 5.19 5.28 15.45
N LYS A 172 5.05 4.78 14.22
CA LYS A 172 6.15 4.64 13.26
C LYS A 172 7.36 3.96 13.88
N VAL A 173 7.19 2.72 14.31
CA VAL A 173 8.18 1.96 15.08
C VAL A 173 9.54 1.82 14.35
N PHE A 174 9.54 1.90 13.03
CA PHE A 174 10.72 1.85 12.16
C PHE A 174 11.66 3.09 12.27
N ASP A 175 11.26 4.14 12.99
CA ASP A 175 12.08 5.33 13.24
C ASP A 175 12.33 5.51 14.76
N LYS A 176 13.42 4.95 15.29
CA LYS A 176 13.67 5.02 16.74
C LYS A 176 13.87 6.45 17.28
N GLN A 177 14.40 7.39 16.49
CA GLN A 177 14.83 8.71 16.98
C GLN A 177 13.66 9.56 17.52
N GLY A 178 12.45 9.34 17.02
CA GLY A 178 11.23 10.02 17.49
C GLY A 178 10.22 9.13 18.20
N LEU A 179 10.56 7.86 18.49
CA LEU A 179 9.61 6.85 18.96
C LEU A 179 8.91 7.26 20.27
N TYR A 180 9.69 7.56 21.31
CA TYR A 180 9.18 8.03 22.60
C TYR A 180 8.23 9.24 22.48
N HIS A 181 8.63 10.26 21.72
CA HIS A 181 7.83 11.47 21.54
C HIS A 181 6.49 11.19 20.84
N ARG A 182 6.48 10.29 19.87
CA ARG A 182 5.23 9.88 19.19
C ARG A 182 4.32 9.08 20.13
N VAL A 183 4.89 8.20 20.96
CA VAL A 183 4.12 7.50 22.00
C VAL A 183 3.52 8.50 22.99
N LEU A 184 4.31 9.40 23.56
CA LEU A 184 3.80 10.43 24.47
C LEU A 184 2.72 11.32 23.83
N LYS A 185 2.90 11.69 22.56
CA LYS A 185 1.97 12.56 21.84
C LYS A 185 0.60 11.89 21.66
N TYR A 186 0.56 10.61 21.31
CA TYR A 186 -0.68 9.92 20.95
C TYR A 186 -1.36 9.21 22.12
N TYR A 187 -0.61 8.84 23.15
CA TYR A 187 -1.09 8.10 24.30
C TYR A 187 -1.11 8.98 25.56
N GLN A 188 -1.91 10.05 25.53
CA GLN A 188 -2.09 10.92 26.69
C GLN A 188 -2.99 10.25 27.73
N LYS A 189 -2.51 10.12 28.97
CA LYS A 189 -3.20 9.42 30.08
C LYS A 189 -4.64 9.91 30.26
N ASP A 190 -4.85 11.23 30.38
CA ASP A 190 -6.18 11.79 30.59
C ASP A 190 -7.16 11.48 29.46
N ASP A 191 -6.68 11.51 28.22
CA ASP A 191 -7.48 11.19 27.05
C ASP A 191 -7.84 9.69 26.99
N LEU A 192 -6.90 8.82 27.38
CA LEU A 192 -7.09 7.37 27.46
C LEU A 192 -8.10 6.99 28.55
N VAL A 193 -7.94 7.53 29.76
CA VAL A 193 -8.87 7.30 30.88
C VAL A 193 -10.27 7.80 30.53
N ARG A 194 -10.37 8.98 29.90
CA ARG A 194 -11.64 9.53 29.42
C ARG A 194 -12.27 8.65 28.34
N LYS A 195 -11.49 8.12 27.39
CA LYS A 195 -11.99 7.19 26.36
C LYS A 195 -12.41 5.85 26.95
N TYR A 196 -11.68 5.32 27.94
CA TYR A 196 -12.06 4.07 28.59
C TYR A 196 -13.43 4.19 29.28
N LYS A 197 -13.68 5.31 29.98
CA LYS A 197 -14.91 5.54 30.75
C LYS A 197 -16.12 5.96 29.91
N ASN A 198 -15.92 6.54 28.73
CA ASN A 198 -16.99 7.07 27.88
C ASN A 198 -17.15 6.26 26.58
N GLY A 199 -18.22 6.49 25.81
CA GLY A 199 -18.47 5.79 24.54
C GLY A 199 -19.25 4.49 24.73
N ARG A 200 -19.03 3.49 23.87
CA ARG A 200 -19.71 2.19 24.03
C ARG A 200 -19.35 1.49 25.34
N GLU A 201 -20.20 0.60 25.84
CA GLU A 201 -19.84 -0.23 26.98
C GLU A 201 -18.81 -1.31 26.59
N TRP A 202 -17.92 -1.62 27.53
CA TRP A 202 -17.00 -2.75 27.40
C TRP A 202 -17.71 -4.05 27.75
N LYS A 203 -17.52 -5.08 26.95
CA LYS A 203 -17.98 -6.42 27.29
C LYS A 203 -17.14 -6.98 28.43
N GLN A 204 -17.70 -7.88 29.23
CA GLN A 204 -17.01 -8.50 30.38
C GLN A 204 -15.61 -9.01 30.04
N LYS A 205 -15.48 -9.73 28.92
CA LYS A 205 -14.19 -10.23 28.41
C LYS A 205 -13.18 -9.12 28.05
N GLU A 206 -13.67 -7.97 27.59
CA GLU A 206 -12.81 -6.81 27.29
C GLU A 206 -12.37 -6.11 28.58
N ILE A 207 -13.22 -6.08 29.61
CA ILE A 207 -12.89 -5.55 30.94
C ILE A 207 -11.78 -6.39 31.56
N GLU A 208 -11.94 -7.71 31.60
CA GLU A 208 -10.93 -8.65 32.09
C GLU A 208 -9.60 -8.49 31.36
N TYR A 209 -9.64 -8.38 30.02
CA TYR A 209 -8.45 -8.20 29.19
C TYR A 209 -7.73 -6.86 29.43
N LEU A 210 -8.47 -5.78 29.68
CA LEU A 210 -7.91 -4.44 29.86
C LEU A 210 -7.58 -4.11 31.32
N GLN A 211 -7.87 -5.00 32.27
CA GLN A 211 -7.72 -4.72 33.70
C GLN A 211 -6.30 -4.27 34.04
N GLU A 212 -5.28 -5.08 33.70
CA GLU A 212 -3.87 -4.74 33.93
C GLU A 212 -3.47 -3.44 33.21
N THR A 213 -4.06 -3.17 32.03
CA THR A 213 -3.76 -1.95 31.26
C THR A 213 -4.31 -0.71 31.94
N ILE A 214 -5.46 -0.81 32.61
CA ILE A 214 -6.05 0.30 33.37
C ILE A 214 -5.31 0.52 34.68
N GLU A 215 -4.95 -0.55 35.40
CA GLU A 215 -4.11 -0.46 36.60
C GLU A 215 -2.77 0.25 36.27
N LEU A 216 -2.13 -0.15 35.17
CA LEU A 216 -0.94 0.52 34.63
C LEU A 216 -1.18 2.02 34.33
N LEU A 217 -2.31 2.36 33.70
CA LEU A 217 -2.63 3.75 33.36
C LEU A 217 -2.93 4.61 34.58
N GLU A 218 -3.53 4.04 35.63
CA GLU A 218 -3.88 4.76 36.86
C GLU A 218 -2.64 5.04 37.73
N ASN A 219 -1.62 4.18 37.69
CA ASN A 219 -0.34 4.37 38.39
C ASN A 219 0.65 5.24 37.58
N ASP A 220 0.91 6.48 38.02
CA ASP A 220 1.80 7.42 37.33
C ASP A 220 3.25 6.93 37.19
N GLU A 221 3.77 6.23 38.20
CA GLU A 221 5.14 5.71 38.18
C GLU A 221 5.27 4.58 37.16
N GLU A 222 4.36 3.60 37.22
CA GLU A 222 4.34 2.47 36.29
C GLU A 222 4.09 2.92 34.85
N TRP A 223 3.17 3.87 34.64
CA TRP A 223 2.94 4.46 33.32
C TRP A 223 4.20 5.13 32.77
N SER A 224 4.88 5.94 33.60
CA SER A 224 6.13 6.60 33.21
C SER A 224 7.24 5.59 32.91
N MET A 225 7.36 4.53 33.71
CA MET A 225 8.30 3.44 33.49
C MET A 225 7.99 2.70 32.18
N PHE A 226 6.73 2.38 31.92
CA PHE A 226 6.30 1.75 30.68
C PHE A 226 6.63 2.61 29.47
N LEU A 227 6.29 3.90 29.49
CA LEU A 227 6.60 4.83 28.41
C LEU A 227 8.11 4.94 28.15
N SER A 228 8.94 4.87 29.19
CA SER A 228 10.39 4.95 29.04
C SER A 228 10.99 3.81 28.20
N ASN A 229 10.29 2.67 28.06
CA ASN A 229 10.70 1.55 27.21
C ASN A 229 10.83 1.94 25.73
N PHE A 230 10.14 3.01 25.31
CA PHE A 230 10.18 3.55 23.95
C PHE A 230 11.26 4.62 23.73
N SER A 231 12.08 4.90 24.75
CA SER A 231 13.27 5.74 24.61
C SER A 231 14.33 5.03 23.77
N VAL A 232 15.08 5.78 22.95
CA VAL A 232 16.15 5.24 22.10
C VAL A 232 17.11 4.37 22.90
N SER A 233 17.52 4.84 24.09
CA SER A 233 18.46 4.13 24.96
C SER A 233 17.96 2.77 25.44
N LYS A 234 16.66 2.62 25.72
CA LYS A 234 16.09 1.31 26.11
C LYS A 234 15.79 0.46 24.88
N TRP A 235 15.24 1.07 23.83
CA TRP A 235 14.84 0.40 22.60
C TRP A 235 16.03 -0.30 21.92
N ASP A 236 17.21 0.33 21.94
CA ASP A 236 18.42 -0.25 21.35
C ASP A 236 18.92 -1.49 22.12
N LEU A 237 18.64 -1.58 23.43
CA LEU A 237 19.00 -2.74 24.25
C LEU A 237 18.05 -3.92 24.06
N PHE A 238 16.79 -3.66 23.74
CA PHE A 238 15.76 -4.70 23.62
C PHE A 238 15.93 -5.60 22.41
N ASP A 239 15.91 -6.91 22.62
CA ASP A 239 15.76 -7.89 21.55
C ASP A 239 14.36 -7.86 20.89
N ILE A 240 14.17 -8.66 19.82
CA ILE A 240 12.90 -8.72 19.10
C ILE A 240 11.73 -9.12 20.02
N LYS A 241 11.95 -10.02 20.98
CA LYS A 241 10.90 -10.48 21.90
C LYS A 241 10.55 -9.39 22.92
N GLU A 242 11.55 -8.69 23.45
CA GLU A 242 11.37 -7.56 24.37
C GLU A 242 10.65 -6.40 23.69
N ARG A 243 11.06 -6.04 22.46
CA ARG A 243 10.37 -5.04 21.62
C ARG A 243 8.92 -5.45 21.35
N PHE A 244 8.69 -6.71 20.97
CA PHE A 244 7.35 -7.24 20.74
C PHE A 244 6.48 -7.13 22.00
N LYS A 245 6.98 -7.53 23.17
CA LYS A 245 6.24 -7.43 24.44
C LYS A 245 5.86 -6.00 24.78
N ALA A 246 6.80 -5.05 24.65
CA ALA A 246 6.52 -3.64 24.88
C ALA A 246 5.45 -3.10 23.92
N LEU A 247 5.54 -3.46 22.63
CA LEU A 247 4.57 -3.07 21.60
C LEU A 247 3.20 -3.70 21.82
N LEU A 248 3.13 -4.97 22.23
CA LEU A 248 1.89 -5.67 22.52
C LEU A 248 1.15 -5.00 23.69
N GLN A 249 1.87 -4.60 24.74
CA GLN A 249 1.28 -3.82 25.84
C GLN A 249 0.77 -2.47 25.34
N LEU A 250 1.51 -1.77 24.47
CA LEU A 250 1.02 -0.54 23.84
C LEU A 250 -0.18 -0.79 22.93
N THR A 251 -0.28 -1.95 22.30
CA THR A 251 -1.44 -2.37 21.52
C THR A 251 -2.69 -2.48 22.39
N LYS A 252 -2.59 -2.99 23.63
CA LYS A 252 -3.71 -2.96 24.58
C LYS A 252 -4.20 -1.53 24.80
N VAL A 253 -3.30 -0.58 25.04
CA VAL A 253 -3.64 0.84 25.16
C VAL A 253 -4.24 1.41 23.87
N THR A 254 -3.75 0.97 22.71
CA THR A 254 -4.27 1.38 21.39
C THR A 254 -5.71 0.95 21.19
N THR A 255 -6.11 -0.21 21.70
CA THR A 255 -7.52 -0.66 21.63
C THR A 255 -8.47 0.26 22.41
N ILE A 256 -8.00 0.91 23.48
CA ILE A 256 -8.74 1.97 24.19
C ILE A 256 -8.90 3.20 23.29
N LEU A 257 -7.86 3.59 22.55
CA LEU A 257 -7.97 4.68 21.57
C LEU A 257 -8.99 4.35 20.47
N MET A 258 -9.09 3.09 20.08
CA MET A 258 -9.96 2.62 19.01
C MET A 258 -11.34 2.17 19.49
N LYS A 259 -11.67 2.34 20.78
CA LYS A 259 -12.87 1.79 21.44
C LYS A 259 -14.15 1.89 20.63
N ASP A 260 -14.44 3.07 20.06
CA ASP A 260 -15.67 3.33 19.33
C ASP A 260 -15.64 2.81 17.87
N GLU A 261 -14.46 2.44 17.38
CA GLU A 261 -14.19 2.07 15.99
C GLU A 261 -14.07 0.54 15.78
N ILE A 262 -13.71 -0.21 16.83
CA ILE A 262 -13.62 -1.67 16.79
C ILE A 262 -14.79 -2.33 17.54
N THR A 263 -15.49 -3.24 16.87
CA THR A 263 -16.71 -3.92 17.36
C THR A 263 -16.43 -4.88 18.52
N ALA A 264 -15.22 -5.40 18.59
CA ALA A 264 -14.69 -6.15 19.73
C ALA A 264 -13.18 -5.98 19.75
N VAL A 265 -12.62 -5.82 20.94
CA VAL A 265 -11.21 -6.14 21.15
C VAL A 265 -11.12 -7.67 21.11
N THR A 266 -10.68 -8.22 19.99
CA THR A 266 -10.36 -9.64 19.90
C THR A 266 -9.34 -9.96 20.99
N MET A 267 -9.53 -11.09 21.70
CA MET A 267 -8.61 -11.49 22.77
C MET A 267 -7.22 -11.65 22.18
N LEU A 268 -6.33 -10.68 22.40
CA LEU A 268 -4.91 -10.85 22.14
C LEU A 268 -4.31 -11.51 23.39
N SER A 269 -4.69 -12.75 23.68
CA SER A 269 -4.36 -13.54 24.90
C SER A 269 -3.13 -13.01 25.68
N ASP A 270 -1.98 -13.58 25.44
CA ASP A 270 -0.63 -13.15 25.81
C ASP A 270 0.16 -12.65 24.57
N GLY A 271 -0.49 -12.66 23.41
CA GLY A 271 0.06 -12.28 22.11
C GLY A 271 0.92 -13.36 21.45
N GLU A 272 0.96 -14.59 21.97
CA GLU A 272 1.72 -15.70 21.37
C GLU A 272 1.27 -15.97 19.92
N GLU A 273 -0.03 -16.08 19.67
CA GLU A 273 -0.58 -16.28 18.33
C GLU A 273 -0.18 -15.15 17.35
N ILE A 274 -0.16 -13.89 17.80
CA ILE A 274 0.28 -12.75 16.98
C ILE A 274 1.77 -12.89 16.67
N PHE A 275 2.57 -13.24 17.67
CA PHE A 275 4.00 -13.42 17.54
C PHE A 275 4.30 -14.51 16.50
N GLU A 276 3.65 -15.67 16.61
CA GLU A 276 3.83 -16.80 15.70
C GLU A 276 3.47 -16.44 14.26
N MET A 277 2.30 -15.81 14.05
CA MET A 277 1.84 -15.43 12.70
C MET A 277 2.70 -14.35 12.03
N LEU A 278 3.34 -13.49 12.83
CA LEU A 278 4.19 -12.40 12.36
C LEU A 278 5.69 -12.69 12.50
N GLU A 279 6.11 -13.83 13.03
CA GLU A 279 7.51 -14.09 13.41
C GLU A 279 8.49 -13.79 12.28
N ASN A 280 8.16 -14.17 11.04
CA ASN A 280 8.99 -13.92 9.87
C ASN A 280 8.98 -12.45 9.44
N ASN A 281 7.93 -11.70 9.78
CA ASN A 281 7.76 -10.28 9.49
C ASN A 281 8.39 -9.38 10.56
N LEU A 282 8.50 -9.84 11.81
CA LEU A 282 9.00 -9.04 12.94
C LEU A 282 10.36 -8.37 12.70
N PRO A 283 11.36 -9.04 12.09
CA PRO A 283 12.64 -8.38 11.82
C PRO A 283 12.49 -7.16 10.90
N LEU A 284 11.58 -7.21 9.92
CA LEU A 284 11.25 -6.06 9.06
C LEU A 284 10.42 -5.01 9.81
N TYR A 285 9.50 -5.43 10.66
CA TYR A 285 8.53 -4.53 11.30
C TYR A 285 9.09 -3.77 12.51
N ILE A 286 9.90 -4.42 13.35
CA ILE A 286 10.26 -3.88 14.67
C ILE A 286 11.77 -3.90 14.98
N ASP A 287 12.61 -4.52 14.14
CA ASP A 287 14.07 -4.64 14.36
C ASP A 287 14.93 -3.99 13.27
N ILE A 288 14.30 -3.39 12.26
CA ILE A 288 14.98 -2.90 11.04
C ILE A 288 16.07 -1.85 11.33
N ASP A 289 15.88 -1.03 12.35
CA ASP A 289 16.77 0.05 12.76
C ASP A 289 18.14 -0.43 13.26
N ARG A 290 18.24 -1.65 13.78
CA ARG A 290 19.53 -2.24 14.17
C ARG A 290 20.43 -2.56 12.98
N TYR A 291 19.85 -2.69 11.81
CA TYR A 291 20.54 -2.98 10.56
C TYR A 291 20.82 -1.71 9.77
N ILE A 292 20.67 -0.52 10.36
CA ILE A 292 20.92 0.78 9.74
C ILE A 292 22.06 1.48 10.51
N ASP A 293 23.11 1.92 9.82
CA ASP A 293 24.21 2.68 10.41
C ASP A 293 23.83 4.12 10.74
N GLU A 294 24.76 4.83 11.39
CA GLU A 294 24.63 6.25 11.73
C GLU A 294 24.44 7.17 10.51
N ASN A 295 24.83 6.71 9.31
CA ASN A 295 24.65 7.42 8.03
C ASN A 295 23.36 7.04 7.31
N GLY A 296 22.50 6.21 7.92
CA GLY A 296 21.28 5.71 7.30
C GLY A 296 21.50 4.64 6.23
N LYS A 297 22.70 4.06 6.12
CA LYS A 297 22.99 2.94 5.22
C LYS A 297 22.72 1.62 5.93
N GLN A 298 22.17 0.67 5.18
CA GLN A 298 21.90 -0.65 5.72
C GLN A 298 23.21 -1.43 5.94
N ILE A 299 23.53 -1.77 7.19
CA ILE A 299 24.67 -2.63 7.52
C ILE A 299 24.21 -4.08 7.41
N LYS A 300 24.67 -4.76 6.36
CA LYS A 300 24.50 -6.21 6.12
C LYS A 300 23.04 -6.70 6.30
N PRO A 301 22.24 -6.64 5.22
CA PRO A 301 20.81 -6.89 5.30
C PRO A 301 20.58 -8.36 5.61
N PHE A 302 20.14 -8.71 6.83
CA PHE A 302 19.63 -10.05 7.10
C PHE A 302 20.46 -11.21 6.50
N ASP A 303 21.80 -11.10 6.39
CA ASP A 303 22.64 -11.99 5.55
C ASP A 303 22.58 -13.49 5.98
N LYS A 304 21.87 -13.78 7.07
CA LYS A 304 21.58 -15.11 7.62
C LYS A 304 20.08 -15.47 7.68
N CYS A 305 19.17 -14.58 7.31
CA CYS A 305 17.72 -14.80 7.33
C CYS A 305 17.25 -15.21 5.93
N ASN A 306 17.27 -16.52 5.66
CA ASN A 306 16.73 -17.10 4.42
C ASN A 306 15.19 -17.07 4.37
N LYS A 307 14.54 -16.44 5.36
CA LYS A 307 13.08 -16.40 5.48
C LYS A 307 12.50 -15.47 4.41
N SER A 308 11.53 -15.99 3.67
CA SER A 308 10.67 -15.20 2.79
C SER A 308 9.39 -14.79 3.52
N ILE A 309 8.82 -13.66 3.15
CA ILE A 309 7.49 -13.23 3.60
C ILE A 309 6.61 -12.91 2.40
N LEU A 310 5.31 -13.17 2.54
CA LEU A 310 4.31 -12.68 1.61
C LEU A 310 4.30 -11.15 1.68
N ALA A 311 4.63 -10.48 0.58
CA ALA A 311 4.47 -9.05 0.45
C ALA A 311 2.98 -8.71 0.63
N PRO A 312 2.63 -7.68 1.42
CA PRO A 312 1.24 -7.25 1.57
C PRO A 312 0.71 -6.55 0.29
N PHE A 313 1.56 -6.38 -0.71
CA PHE A 313 1.16 -5.88 -2.02
C PHE A 313 0.71 -7.05 -2.89
N ALA A 314 -0.44 -6.89 -3.55
CA ALA A 314 -0.88 -7.87 -4.54
C ALA A 314 0.05 -7.90 -5.76
N LEU A 315 0.90 -6.90 -5.98
CA LEU A 315 1.90 -6.85 -7.07
C LEU A 315 1.37 -7.24 -8.47
N LYS A 316 0.09 -6.96 -8.74
CA LYS A 316 -0.55 -7.24 -10.04
C LYS A 316 0.14 -6.43 -11.14
N ASN A 317 0.14 -5.11 -10.99
CA ASN A 317 0.54 -4.19 -12.06
C ASN A 317 1.86 -3.44 -11.77
N ILE A 318 2.29 -3.35 -10.50
CA ILE A 318 3.59 -2.78 -10.13
C ILE A 318 4.45 -3.92 -9.58
N ASN A 319 5.25 -4.52 -10.46
CA ASN A 319 6.10 -5.65 -10.09
C ASN A 319 7.45 -5.58 -10.79
N ARG A 320 8.47 -5.12 -10.07
CA ARG A 320 9.86 -5.01 -10.57
C ARG A 320 10.43 -6.33 -11.09
N PHE A 321 10.03 -7.46 -10.50
CA PHE A 321 10.54 -8.79 -10.86
C PHE A 321 9.98 -9.29 -12.20
N ILE A 322 8.89 -8.68 -12.68
CA ILE A 322 8.29 -8.97 -13.98
C ILE A 322 8.63 -7.86 -14.99
N LEU A 323 8.64 -6.61 -14.53
CA LEU A 323 8.92 -5.44 -15.35
C LEU A 323 10.33 -5.47 -15.94
N LYS A 324 11.34 -5.90 -15.17
CA LYS A 324 12.73 -6.03 -15.66
C LYS A 324 12.84 -7.06 -16.80
N PRO A 325 12.42 -8.34 -16.64
CA PRO A 325 12.40 -9.29 -17.74
C PRO A 325 11.55 -8.83 -18.93
N TYR A 326 10.42 -8.14 -18.67
CA TYR A 326 9.59 -7.57 -19.74
C TYR A 326 10.41 -6.61 -20.62
N ILE A 327 11.08 -5.63 -20.00
CA ILE A 327 11.92 -4.64 -20.69
C ILE A 327 13.06 -5.33 -21.44
N GLU A 328 13.75 -6.27 -20.80
CA GLU A 328 14.83 -7.06 -21.40
C GLU A 328 14.34 -7.81 -22.65
N SER A 329 13.13 -8.39 -22.60
CA SER A 329 12.55 -9.09 -23.75
C SER A 329 12.24 -8.20 -24.96
N LYS A 330 12.12 -6.88 -24.76
CA LYS A 330 11.91 -5.91 -25.86
C LYS A 330 13.21 -5.46 -26.50
N GLY A 331 14.33 -5.56 -25.79
CA GLY A 331 15.66 -5.16 -26.25
C GLY A 331 15.72 -3.69 -26.67
N GLU A 332 16.43 -3.40 -27.76
CA GLU A 332 16.67 -2.04 -28.27
C GLU A 332 15.39 -1.29 -28.71
N ARG A 333 14.26 -1.99 -28.85
CA ARG A 333 12.98 -1.36 -29.20
C ARG A 333 12.39 -0.55 -28.05
N HIS A 334 12.77 -0.85 -26.81
CA HIS A 334 12.28 -0.14 -25.62
C HIS A 334 13.22 1.00 -25.23
N CYS A 335 12.71 2.01 -24.52
CA CYS A 335 13.54 3.08 -23.97
C CYS A 335 14.61 2.54 -23.00
N VAL A 336 15.76 3.24 -22.94
CA VAL A 336 16.91 2.80 -22.15
C VAL A 336 16.68 3.13 -20.68
N VAL A 337 16.71 2.11 -19.83
CA VAL A 337 16.50 2.24 -18.38
C VAL A 337 17.52 1.43 -17.59
N GLU A 338 17.97 1.99 -16.47
CA GLU A 338 18.81 1.31 -15.49
C GLU A 338 17.96 0.40 -14.57
N SER A 339 18.34 -0.86 -14.45
CA SER A 339 17.65 -1.87 -13.63
C SER A 339 17.50 -1.47 -12.16
N GLN A 340 18.54 -0.87 -11.56
CA GLN A 340 18.49 -0.43 -10.17
C GLN A 340 17.46 0.69 -9.95
N LYS A 341 17.36 1.63 -10.90
CA LYS A 341 16.37 2.71 -10.82
C LYS A 341 14.95 2.19 -10.95
N ILE A 342 14.71 1.13 -11.73
CA ILE A 342 13.39 0.47 -11.76
C ILE A 342 12.98 0.03 -10.34
N ASP A 343 13.90 -0.57 -9.58
CA ASP A 343 13.63 -0.97 -8.20
C ASP A 343 13.30 0.24 -7.33
N ASP A 344 14.10 1.29 -7.43
CA ASP A 344 13.92 2.50 -6.63
C ASP A 344 12.58 3.18 -6.92
N TYR A 345 12.19 3.31 -8.19
CA TYR A 345 10.92 3.92 -8.58
C TYR A 345 9.71 3.05 -8.23
N CYS A 346 9.78 1.72 -8.41
CA CYS A 346 8.71 0.83 -7.92
C CYS A 346 8.53 0.97 -6.40
N GLN A 347 9.62 1.03 -5.64
CA GLN A 347 9.55 1.24 -4.19
C GLN A 347 8.97 2.62 -3.83
N ILE A 348 9.39 3.69 -4.52
CA ILE A 348 8.84 5.04 -4.32
C ILE A 348 7.33 5.03 -4.53
N VAL A 349 6.86 4.44 -5.63
CA VAL A 349 5.43 4.39 -5.95
C VAL A 349 4.66 3.65 -4.86
N LEU A 350 5.09 2.43 -4.49
CA LEU A 350 4.43 1.64 -3.45
C LEU A 350 4.42 2.37 -2.10
N LYS A 351 5.51 3.03 -1.71
CA LYS A 351 5.56 3.84 -0.49
C LYS A 351 4.59 5.02 -0.53
N ALA A 352 4.61 5.78 -1.61
CA ALA A 352 3.78 6.97 -1.76
C ALA A 352 2.28 6.59 -1.74
N THR A 353 1.90 5.51 -2.45
CA THR A 353 0.50 5.08 -2.48
C THR A 353 0.04 4.52 -1.15
N THR A 354 0.83 3.68 -0.48
CA THR A 354 0.50 3.18 0.87
C THR A 354 0.38 4.33 1.86
N LYS A 355 1.27 5.32 1.81
CA LYS A 355 1.23 6.48 2.72
C LYS A 355 -0.07 7.28 2.61
N ILE A 356 -0.62 7.44 1.39
CA ILE A 356 -1.95 8.03 1.18
C ILE A 356 -3.01 7.15 1.85
N LYS A 357 -3.04 5.85 1.53
CA LYS A 357 -4.04 4.92 2.06
C LYS A 357 -4.02 4.89 3.59
N THR A 358 -2.85 4.75 4.21
CA THR A 358 -2.70 4.72 5.68
C THR A 358 -3.11 6.02 6.34
N LEU A 359 -2.86 7.16 5.69
CA LEU A 359 -3.22 8.46 6.23
C LEU A 359 -4.74 8.68 6.17
N LEU A 360 -5.39 8.26 5.09
CA LEU A 360 -6.86 8.27 4.96
C LEU A 360 -7.54 7.27 5.90
N LEU A 361 -6.95 6.08 6.09
CA LEU A 361 -7.41 5.06 7.02
C LEU A 361 -7.29 5.55 8.48
N THR A 362 -6.13 6.05 8.87
CA THR A 362 -5.90 6.53 10.24
C THR A 362 -6.79 7.73 10.55
N HIS A 363 -7.08 8.60 9.58
CA HIS A 363 -8.03 9.70 9.76
C HIS A 363 -9.47 9.22 9.94
N GLU A 364 -9.85 8.07 9.38
CA GLU A 364 -11.18 7.48 9.61
C GLU A 364 -11.42 7.25 11.10
N TYR A 365 -10.44 6.60 11.75
CA TYR A 365 -10.58 6.13 13.12
C TYR A 365 -10.06 7.13 14.17
N LEU A 366 -9.03 7.90 13.83
CA LEU A 366 -8.35 8.84 14.72
C LEU A 366 -8.13 10.19 14.02
N PRO A 367 -9.20 10.92 13.64
CA PRO A 367 -9.09 12.19 12.90
C PRO A 367 -8.23 13.21 13.63
N LYS A 368 -8.35 13.34 14.97
CA LYS A 368 -7.53 14.26 15.78
C LYS A 368 -6.02 14.06 15.62
N VAL A 369 -5.59 12.80 15.46
CA VAL A 369 -4.17 12.47 15.27
C VAL A 369 -3.68 13.03 13.94
N ILE A 370 -4.44 12.78 12.87
CA ILE A 370 -4.08 13.15 11.51
C ILE A 370 -4.29 14.65 11.24
N ASP A 371 -5.30 15.28 11.84
CA ASP A 371 -5.53 16.74 11.75
C ASP A 371 -4.27 17.52 12.15
N SER A 372 -3.57 17.10 13.20
CA SER A 372 -2.31 17.73 13.63
C SER A 372 -1.20 17.62 12.58
N VAL A 373 -1.16 16.51 11.83
CA VAL A 373 -0.18 16.27 10.76
C VAL A 373 -0.55 17.08 9.52
N ILE A 374 -1.83 17.15 9.18
CA ILE A 374 -2.34 17.93 8.05
C ILE A 374 -2.05 19.42 8.28
N ASN A 375 -2.32 19.96 9.48
CA ASN A 375 -2.09 21.37 9.80
C ASN A 375 -0.66 21.83 9.49
N VAL A 376 0.36 21.03 9.82
CA VAL A 376 1.77 21.36 9.56
C VAL A 376 2.09 21.40 8.06
N LYS A 377 1.38 20.60 7.26
CA LYS A 377 1.61 20.45 5.80
C LYS A 377 0.34 20.70 5.00
N LYS A 378 -0.45 21.70 5.40
CA LYS A 378 -1.80 21.95 4.87
C LYS A 378 -1.81 22.11 3.35
N LYS A 379 -0.92 22.96 2.81
CA LYS A 379 -0.74 23.13 1.36
C LYS A 379 -0.53 21.78 0.65
N MET A 380 0.33 20.93 1.19
CA MET A 380 0.62 19.64 0.56
C MET A 380 -0.61 18.72 0.53
N PHE A 381 -1.30 18.55 1.65
CA PHE A 381 -2.39 17.58 1.76
C PHE A 381 -3.73 18.08 1.23
N CYS A 382 -4.00 19.39 1.30
CA CYS A 382 -5.27 19.98 0.87
C CYS A 382 -5.21 20.57 -0.55
N GLU A 383 -4.13 21.25 -0.93
CA GLU A 383 -4.05 21.95 -2.22
C GLU A 383 -3.35 21.11 -3.29
N ILE A 384 -2.19 20.52 -2.96
CA ILE A 384 -1.37 19.79 -3.95
C ILE A 384 -1.86 18.35 -4.15
N LEU A 385 -2.12 17.63 -3.06
CA LEU A 385 -2.60 16.26 -3.12
C LEU A 385 -4.13 16.16 -3.08
N GLU A 386 -4.84 17.21 -2.68
CA GLU A 386 -6.31 17.24 -2.64
C GLU A 386 -6.95 16.06 -1.87
N LEU A 387 -6.26 15.56 -0.84
CA LEU A 387 -6.75 14.42 -0.04
C LEU A 387 -7.78 14.87 1.00
N PHE A 388 -7.71 16.13 1.43
CA PHE A 388 -8.54 16.69 2.50
C PHE A 388 -9.06 18.08 2.16
N VAL A 389 -10.25 18.39 2.66
CA VAL A 389 -10.80 19.74 2.73
C VAL A 389 -10.93 20.15 4.18
N GLU A 390 -10.48 21.36 4.49
CA GLU A 390 -10.69 21.96 5.80
C GLU A 390 -12.16 22.38 5.94
N ILE A 391 -12.82 21.86 6.98
CA ILE A 391 -14.23 22.15 7.25
C ILE A 391 -14.41 23.19 8.36
N LYS A 392 -13.43 23.27 9.27
CA LYS A 392 -13.30 24.24 10.36
C LYS A 392 -11.81 24.41 10.64
N ASP A 393 -11.44 25.52 11.29
CA ASP A 393 -10.05 25.77 11.66
C ASP A 393 -9.42 24.55 12.35
N GLY A 394 -8.38 24.02 11.72
CA GLY A 394 -7.64 22.85 12.19
C GLY A 394 -8.37 21.51 12.15
N LYS A 395 -9.52 21.41 11.47
CA LYS A 395 -10.31 20.16 11.31
C LYS A 395 -10.55 19.85 9.85
N PHE A 396 -10.27 18.60 9.47
CA PHE A 396 -10.29 18.18 8.08
C PHE A 396 -11.33 17.09 7.81
N LYS A 397 -11.80 17.05 6.57
CA LYS A 397 -12.63 15.98 6.02
C LYS A 397 -11.90 15.38 4.83
N ARG A 398 -11.94 14.05 4.73
CA ARG A 398 -11.40 13.30 3.58
C ARG A 398 -12.21 13.62 2.32
N ASN A 399 -11.52 13.87 1.21
CA ASN A 399 -12.14 14.01 -0.11
C ASN A 399 -12.39 12.66 -0.79
N LEU A 400 -11.61 11.64 -0.43
CA LEU A 400 -11.73 10.29 -0.95
C LEU A 400 -11.54 9.24 0.14
N ASP A 401 -12.13 8.06 -0.08
CA ASP A 401 -11.93 6.89 0.77
C ASP A 401 -10.57 6.23 0.48
N PHE A 402 -9.94 5.64 1.49
CA PHE A 402 -8.64 4.98 1.33
C PHE A 402 -8.69 3.80 0.34
N LYS A 403 -9.82 3.07 0.24
CA LYS A 403 -9.98 1.98 -0.74
C LYS A 403 -10.22 2.48 -2.17
N ASN A 404 -10.57 3.75 -2.34
CA ASN A 404 -10.77 4.38 -3.65
C ASN A 404 -9.47 4.99 -4.21
N PHE A 405 -8.40 5.04 -3.43
CA PHE A 405 -7.06 5.36 -3.94
C PHE A 405 -6.29 4.07 -4.23
N SER A 406 -6.09 3.76 -5.51
CA SER A 406 -5.25 2.65 -5.94
C SER A 406 -4.28 3.09 -7.03
N GLU A 407 -3.17 2.39 -7.13
CA GLU A 407 -2.22 2.51 -8.25
C GLU A 407 -2.89 2.30 -9.61
N GLU A 408 -4.00 1.53 -9.66
CA GLU A 408 -4.78 1.28 -10.87
C GLU A 408 -5.29 2.57 -11.52
N THR A 409 -5.56 3.61 -10.72
CA THR A 409 -6.02 4.92 -11.19
C THR A 409 -4.97 5.70 -11.98
N LEU A 410 -3.69 5.29 -11.89
CA LEU A 410 -2.56 5.96 -12.54
C LEU A 410 -2.13 5.27 -13.84
N PHE A 411 -2.68 4.09 -14.16
CA PHE A 411 -2.29 3.34 -15.37
C PHE A 411 -2.80 3.98 -16.66
N ILE A 412 -1.95 3.96 -17.67
CA ILE A 412 -2.18 4.55 -18.99
C ILE A 412 -2.38 3.41 -19.98
N THR A 413 -3.48 3.45 -20.72
CA THR A 413 -3.73 2.48 -21.80
C THR A 413 -2.83 2.76 -23.01
N GLU A 414 -2.65 1.77 -23.89
CA GLU A 414 -2.01 2.02 -25.19
C GLU A 414 -2.69 3.13 -25.99
N GLU A 415 -4.02 3.15 -26.04
CA GLU A 415 -4.79 4.21 -26.71
C GLU A 415 -4.47 5.60 -26.12
N GLU A 416 -4.51 5.75 -24.80
CA GLU A 416 -4.21 7.01 -24.10
C GLU A 416 -2.74 7.43 -24.30
N TYR A 417 -1.81 6.46 -24.34
CA TYR A 417 -0.40 6.72 -24.56
C TYR A 417 -0.16 7.22 -26.00
N LEU A 418 -0.68 6.51 -27.00
CA LEU A 418 -0.56 6.88 -28.41
C LEU A 418 -1.23 8.23 -28.68
N GLU A 419 -2.34 8.53 -28.01
CA GLU A 419 -3.00 9.83 -28.09
C GLU A 419 -2.04 10.97 -27.71
N ILE A 420 -1.32 10.88 -26.58
CA ILE A 420 -0.41 11.95 -26.15
C ILE A 420 0.92 11.96 -26.92
N VAL A 421 1.35 10.84 -27.49
CA VAL A 421 2.53 10.79 -28.39
C VAL A 421 2.23 11.55 -29.68
N ASN A 422 1.09 11.28 -30.31
CA ASN A 422 0.71 11.87 -31.61
C ASN A 422 0.06 13.24 -31.48
N TYR A 423 -0.25 13.67 -30.26
CA TYR A 423 -0.90 14.94 -30.01
C TYR A 423 -0.02 16.14 -30.41
N GLU A 424 -0.59 17.12 -31.12
CA GLU A 424 0.06 18.39 -31.37
C GLU A 424 -0.35 19.42 -30.32
N PHE A 425 0.62 19.89 -29.53
CA PHE A 425 0.40 20.86 -28.46
C PHE A 425 -0.19 22.18 -28.99
N LYS A 426 -1.30 22.64 -28.42
CA LYS A 426 -1.94 23.92 -28.76
C LYS A 426 -2.01 24.89 -27.58
N GLU A 427 -2.63 24.48 -26.48
CA GLU A 427 -2.88 25.33 -25.31
C GLU A 427 -2.75 24.54 -23.99
N LEU A 428 -2.84 25.24 -22.85
CA LEU A 428 -2.62 24.63 -21.53
C LEU A 428 -3.83 23.76 -21.11
N GLU A 429 -5.03 24.17 -21.54
CA GLU A 429 -6.32 23.53 -21.34
C GLU A 429 -6.32 22.08 -21.86
N ASP A 430 -5.52 21.80 -22.90
CA ASP A 430 -5.33 20.45 -23.44
C ASP A 430 -4.79 19.45 -22.41
N PHE A 431 -4.08 19.91 -21.37
CA PHE A 431 -3.57 19.03 -20.31
C PHE A 431 -4.71 18.32 -19.58
N LEU A 432 -5.81 19.03 -19.30
CA LEU A 432 -6.95 18.48 -18.55
C LEU A 432 -7.83 17.57 -19.40
N VAL A 433 -7.84 17.78 -20.71
CA VAL A 433 -8.65 17.00 -21.67
C VAL A 433 -8.03 15.61 -21.88
N LYS A 434 -6.70 15.48 -21.82
CA LYS A 434 -5.99 14.21 -22.07
C LYS A 434 -5.80 13.40 -20.79
N PRO A 435 -6.41 12.20 -20.65
CA PRO A 435 -6.31 11.40 -19.42
C PRO A 435 -4.87 11.02 -19.04
N ALA A 436 -4.03 10.64 -20.02
CA ALA A 436 -2.65 10.25 -19.76
C ALA A 436 -1.81 11.37 -19.11
N PHE A 437 -1.95 12.62 -19.56
CA PHE A 437 -1.25 13.75 -18.95
C PHE A 437 -1.65 13.94 -17.49
N LYS A 438 -2.95 13.88 -17.18
CA LYS A 438 -3.43 13.94 -15.79
C LYS A 438 -2.87 12.81 -14.93
N LYS A 439 -2.89 11.57 -15.44
CA LYS A 439 -2.38 10.40 -14.70
C LYS A 439 -0.88 10.51 -14.40
N ILE A 440 -0.07 10.90 -15.39
CA ILE A 440 1.38 11.09 -15.24
C ILE A 440 1.68 12.25 -14.27
N GLY A 441 1.05 13.42 -14.48
CA GLY A 441 1.26 14.59 -13.61
C GLY A 441 0.86 14.28 -12.17
N ARG A 442 -0.22 13.53 -11.99
CA ARG A 442 -0.66 13.06 -10.68
C ARG A 442 0.34 12.08 -10.06
N ALA A 443 0.84 11.11 -10.82
CA ALA A 443 1.85 10.15 -10.36
C ALA A 443 3.14 10.86 -9.92
N MET A 444 3.63 11.81 -10.71
CA MET A 444 4.80 12.63 -10.36
C MET A 444 4.57 13.43 -9.08
N THR A 445 3.42 14.10 -8.99
CA THR A 445 3.06 14.92 -7.83
C THR A 445 2.98 14.07 -6.56
N VAL A 446 2.33 12.91 -6.63
CA VAL A 446 2.24 11.96 -5.50
C VAL A 446 3.62 11.49 -5.05
N CYS A 447 4.49 11.08 -5.99
CA CYS A 447 5.84 10.60 -5.66
C CYS A 447 6.71 11.71 -5.05
N LEU A 448 6.72 12.90 -5.65
CA LEU A 448 7.51 14.04 -5.17
C LEU A 448 7.02 14.58 -3.83
N ALA A 449 5.70 14.59 -3.60
CA ALA A 449 5.10 15.09 -2.37
C ALA A 449 5.40 14.20 -1.15
N LEU A 450 5.35 12.89 -1.35
CA LEU A 450 5.30 11.92 -0.25
C LEU A 450 6.65 11.24 0.00
N GLU A 451 7.48 11.12 -1.03
CA GLU A 451 8.83 10.56 -0.96
C GLU A 451 9.83 11.62 -1.44
N PRO A 452 10.33 12.53 -0.58
CA PRO A 452 11.21 13.63 -0.97
C PRO A 452 12.51 13.19 -1.66
N LYS A 453 12.96 11.96 -1.40
CA LYS A 453 14.11 11.34 -2.07
C LYS A 453 13.89 11.13 -3.57
N THR A 454 12.65 11.18 -4.05
CA THR A 454 12.29 11.02 -5.47
C THR A 454 13.07 11.99 -6.35
N ALA A 455 13.12 13.28 -5.98
CA ALA A 455 13.86 14.28 -6.76
C ALA A 455 15.35 13.96 -6.85
N ARG A 456 15.97 13.48 -5.76
CA ARG A 456 17.37 13.08 -5.76
C ARG A 456 17.62 11.83 -6.61
N ILE A 457 16.74 10.83 -6.52
CA ILE A 457 16.83 9.58 -7.30
C ILE A 457 16.65 9.86 -8.79
N SER A 458 15.82 10.83 -9.14
CA SER A 458 15.64 11.30 -10.51
C SER A 458 16.73 12.26 -10.99
N ASN A 459 17.83 12.43 -10.24
CA ASN A 459 18.88 13.42 -10.51
C ASN A 459 18.33 14.83 -10.78
N TYR A 460 17.25 15.18 -10.09
CA TYR A 460 16.48 16.41 -10.25
C TYR A 460 15.98 16.65 -11.69
N SER A 461 15.90 15.60 -12.51
CA SER A 461 15.47 15.65 -13.91
C SER A 461 14.00 15.29 -14.08
N LEU A 462 13.22 16.21 -14.65
CA LEU A 462 11.84 15.95 -15.05
C LEU A 462 11.73 14.81 -16.07
N LYS A 463 12.67 14.76 -17.03
CA LYS A 463 12.73 13.71 -18.06
C LYS A 463 12.91 12.33 -17.44
N GLU A 464 13.81 12.24 -16.46
CA GLU A 464 14.11 10.97 -15.81
C GLU A 464 12.91 10.47 -15.01
N LEU A 465 12.30 11.33 -14.18
CA LEU A 465 11.08 10.98 -13.46
C LEU A 465 9.95 10.56 -14.41
N LEU A 466 9.74 11.30 -15.50
CA LEU A 466 8.74 10.99 -16.52
C LEU A 466 8.96 9.61 -17.12
N MET A 467 10.18 9.32 -17.56
CA MET A 467 10.53 8.07 -18.22
C MET A 467 10.21 6.87 -17.33
N TYR A 468 10.66 6.87 -16.08
CA TYR A 468 10.42 5.74 -15.17
C TYR A 468 8.95 5.58 -14.79
N LEU A 469 8.20 6.66 -14.62
CA LEU A 469 6.76 6.58 -14.36
C LEU A 469 5.99 6.10 -15.58
N LEU A 470 6.38 6.49 -16.80
CA LEU A 470 5.83 5.94 -18.04
C LEU A 470 6.10 4.45 -18.17
N VAL A 471 7.30 3.98 -17.78
CA VAL A 471 7.65 2.56 -17.81
C VAL A 471 6.85 1.75 -16.78
N ILE A 472 6.59 2.31 -15.60
CA ILE A 472 5.83 1.62 -14.54
C ILE A 472 4.32 1.61 -14.84
N PHE A 473 3.75 2.75 -15.24
CA PHE A 473 2.30 2.92 -15.38
C PHE A 473 1.79 2.85 -16.82
N GLY A 474 2.68 2.88 -17.80
CA GLY A 474 2.31 2.71 -19.20
C GLY A 474 1.96 1.26 -19.53
N PRO A 475 1.57 1.02 -20.79
CA PRO A 475 1.15 -0.29 -21.25
C PRO A 475 2.35 -1.20 -21.54
N HIS A 476 2.14 -2.49 -21.30
CA HIS A 476 3.11 -3.58 -21.43
C HIS A 476 2.61 -4.68 -22.40
N PRO A 477 2.35 -4.36 -23.69
CA PRO A 477 1.91 -5.36 -24.66
C PRO A 477 2.93 -6.48 -24.84
N LEU A 478 2.48 -7.71 -25.11
CA LEU A 478 3.33 -8.90 -25.14
C LEU A 478 4.20 -8.98 -26.41
N ASP A 479 3.65 -8.59 -27.55
CA ASP A 479 4.22 -8.78 -28.89
C ASP A 479 5.02 -7.57 -29.40
N HIS A 480 4.71 -6.37 -28.93
CA HIS A 480 5.37 -5.12 -29.35
C HIS A 480 5.72 -4.24 -28.14
N THR A 481 6.23 -3.03 -28.39
CA THR A 481 6.46 -2.01 -27.34
C THR A 481 6.18 -0.62 -27.94
N ILE A 482 5.58 0.26 -27.15
CA ILE A 482 5.29 1.65 -27.53
C ILE A 482 6.11 2.67 -26.71
N GLN A 483 6.76 2.21 -25.65
CA GLN A 483 7.61 3.00 -24.76
C GLN A 483 9.02 3.08 -25.36
N THR A 484 9.16 3.71 -26.52
CA THR A 484 10.43 3.93 -27.21
C THR A 484 11.12 5.20 -26.69
N GLN A 485 12.41 5.38 -26.98
CA GLN A 485 13.11 6.61 -26.60
C GLN A 485 12.48 7.85 -27.25
N GLU A 486 12.07 7.74 -28.52
CA GLU A 486 11.43 8.82 -29.27
C GLU A 486 10.08 9.21 -28.66
N SER A 487 9.25 8.24 -28.29
CA SER A 487 7.94 8.53 -27.70
C SER A 487 8.09 9.20 -26.33
N VAL A 488 9.02 8.74 -25.49
CA VAL A 488 9.35 9.37 -24.20
C VAL A 488 9.84 10.82 -24.40
N ASP A 489 10.74 11.05 -25.35
CA ASP A 489 11.30 12.38 -25.63
C ASP A 489 10.23 13.35 -26.14
N ASN A 490 9.32 12.86 -26.97
CA ASN A 490 8.21 13.63 -27.48
C ASN A 490 7.21 14.01 -26.37
N ILE A 491 6.84 13.06 -25.49
CA ILE A 491 5.99 13.35 -24.34
C ILE A 491 6.68 14.35 -23.39
N HIS A 492 7.98 14.19 -23.15
CA HIS A 492 8.77 15.11 -22.33
C HIS A 492 8.73 16.54 -22.87
N ALA A 493 8.96 16.72 -24.18
CA ALA A 493 8.94 18.03 -24.82
C ALA A 493 7.59 18.74 -24.63
N LYS A 494 6.48 18.00 -24.69
CA LYS A 494 5.13 18.53 -24.41
C LYS A 494 4.96 18.90 -22.94
N LEU A 495 5.38 18.04 -22.02
CA LEU A 495 5.28 18.30 -20.58
C LEU A 495 6.06 19.55 -20.17
N VAL A 496 7.23 19.80 -20.76
CA VAL A 496 8.00 21.03 -20.55
C VAL A 496 7.20 22.26 -20.98
N LYS A 497 6.51 22.22 -22.14
CA LYS A 497 5.65 23.32 -22.60
C LYS A 497 4.50 23.57 -21.63
N PHE A 498 3.82 22.51 -21.17
CA PHE A 498 2.76 22.61 -20.17
C PHE A 498 3.26 23.24 -18.86
N CYS A 499 4.42 22.81 -18.35
CA CYS A 499 5.00 23.35 -17.12
C CYS A 499 5.31 24.85 -17.23
N LYS A 500 5.92 25.29 -18.34
CA LYS A 500 6.24 26.71 -18.57
C LYS A 500 4.99 27.58 -18.66
N LEU A 501 3.98 27.13 -19.42
CA LEU A 501 2.71 27.87 -19.52
C LEU A 501 1.94 27.88 -18.20
N TYR A 502 2.01 26.80 -17.43
CA TYR A 502 1.44 26.76 -16.08
C TYR A 502 2.08 27.81 -15.16
N GLU A 503 3.42 27.95 -15.19
CA GLU A 503 4.15 28.98 -14.45
C GLU A 503 3.68 30.40 -14.82
N GLU A 504 3.58 30.70 -16.13
CA GLU A 504 3.09 31.99 -16.60
C GLU A 504 1.64 32.28 -16.19
N VAL A 505 0.79 31.26 -16.18
CA VAL A 505 -0.64 31.40 -15.83
C VAL A 505 -0.83 31.57 -14.32
N LYS A 506 0.01 30.91 -13.51
CA LYS A 506 0.01 31.02 -12.05
C LYS A 506 0.30 32.44 -11.56
N GLU A 507 1.11 33.20 -12.29
CA GLU A 507 1.44 34.59 -11.99
C GLU A 507 0.32 35.58 -12.36
N LYS A 508 -0.64 35.18 -13.20
CA LYS A 508 -1.72 36.04 -13.71
C LYS A 508 -2.98 35.92 -12.85
N THR A 509 -3.40 37.02 -12.22
CA THR A 509 -4.57 37.07 -11.33
C THR A 509 -5.88 36.64 -12.02
N THR A 510 -6.01 36.84 -13.34
CA THR A 510 -7.24 36.56 -14.11
C THR A 510 -7.45 35.08 -14.44
N LYS A 511 -6.45 34.21 -14.28
CA LYS A 511 -6.55 32.77 -14.54
C LYS A 511 -6.26 31.91 -13.30
N LYS A 512 -6.41 32.49 -12.11
CA LYS A 512 -6.03 31.85 -10.84
C LYS A 512 -6.81 30.56 -10.54
N GLU A 513 -8.10 30.51 -10.85
CA GLU A 513 -8.93 29.31 -10.65
C GLU A 513 -8.43 28.13 -11.50
N PHE A 514 -8.15 28.39 -12.78
CA PHE A 514 -7.58 27.40 -13.69
C PHE A 514 -6.17 26.95 -13.27
N ALA A 515 -5.33 27.86 -12.77
CA ALA A 515 -4.04 27.50 -12.19
C ALA A 515 -4.19 26.59 -10.95
N ASN A 516 -5.21 26.83 -10.12
CA ASN A 516 -5.47 25.98 -8.96
C ASN A 516 -5.90 24.57 -9.38
N GLU A 517 -6.68 24.41 -10.46
CA GLU A 517 -7.04 23.08 -10.99
C GLU A 517 -5.82 22.29 -11.48
N LEU A 518 -4.84 22.96 -12.08
CA LEU A 518 -3.63 22.32 -12.61
C LEU A 518 -2.57 22.03 -11.55
N GLN A 519 -2.67 22.63 -10.35
CA GLN A 519 -1.64 22.51 -9.31
C GLN A 519 -1.41 21.06 -8.87
N VAL A 520 -2.47 20.24 -8.86
CA VAL A 520 -2.43 18.83 -8.43
C VAL A 520 -1.68 17.93 -9.42
N TYR A 521 -1.32 18.47 -10.59
CA TYR A 521 -0.62 17.76 -11.65
C TYR A 521 0.74 18.38 -11.98
N LEU A 522 0.88 19.72 -11.90
CA LEU A 522 2.05 20.44 -12.45
C LEU A 522 2.90 21.18 -11.42
N GLU A 523 2.40 21.49 -10.22
CA GLU A 523 3.14 22.31 -9.23
C GLU A 523 4.48 21.70 -8.81
N LEU A 524 4.51 20.38 -8.55
CA LEU A 524 5.74 19.70 -8.14
C LEU A 524 6.62 19.31 -9.33
N PRO A 525 6.10 18.81 -10.47
CA PRO A 525 6.90 18.58 -11.66
C PRO A 525 7.62 19.83 -12.17
N LEU A 526 6.98 21.00 -12.13
CA LEU A 526 7.60 22.29 -12.51
C LEU A 526 8.91 22.56 -11.74
N LYS A 527 8.99 22.15 -10.47
CA LYS A 527 10.19 22.37 -9.65
C LYS A 527 11.41 21.58 -10.13
N LEU A 528 11.21 20.47 -10.85
CA LEU A 528 12.30 19.71 -11.46
C LEU A 528 12.75 20.32 -12.79
N LEU A 529 11.93 21.17 -13.41
CA LEU A 529 12.34 21.89 -14.62
C LEU A 529 13.28 23.05 -14.29
N ASN A 530 13.13 23.65 -13.11
CA ASN A 530 13.81 24.86 -12.68
C ASN A 530 14.97 24.58 -11.70
N TRP A 531 15.45 23.34 -11.63
CA TRP A 531 16.49 22.91 -10.67
C TRP A 531 17.92 23.07 -11.19
#